data_AF-A0AA37XGN9-F1
#
_entry.id   AF-A0AA37XGN9-F1
#
_cell.length_a   1.000
_cell.length_b   1.000
_cell.length_c   1.000
_cell.angle_alpha   90.00
_cell.angle_beta   90.00
_cell.angle_gamma   90.00
#
_symmetry.space_group_name_H-M   'P 1'
#
loop_
_entity.id
_entity.type
_entity.pdbx_description
1 polymer ?
#
loop_
_entity_poly.entity_id
_entity_poly.type
_entity_poly.pdbx_seq_one_letter_code
_entity_poly.pdbx_strand_id
1 'polypeptide(L)'
;MSESRRPHGRLHVLLGAAPGVGKTVAMLEEGRRLRDLGSDVVVALLETHGRSATAAAVADLEVVERRSVTHRGVTLSELDVEAVLERRPEVALVDELAHTNAPGSEREKRHEDVALLLEAGIDVVTTVNIQHITSLNGVVEQITGVTQRETVPDAVLRDAHQVELVDVAPQTLQGRLSQGLVYPAERVDAALSNYFRLGNLTALRELALLWLADEVDSSLRSYREAHSISSTWQARERVVVAITGGPEGETLLRRGARIAARTAGVSCSPST
;
A
#
# COMPACT_ATOMS: atom_id res chain seq x y z
N MET A 1 21.71 -7.55 -33.28
CA MET A 1 20.28 -7.78 -32.99
C MET A 1 20.01 -7.21 -31.62
N SER A 2 19.36 -6.05 -31.56
CA SER A 2 18.89 -5.48 -30.29
C SER A 2 17.75 -6.38 -29.80
N GLU A 3 17.96 -7.16 -28.74
CA GLU A 3 16.85 -7.75 -28.01
C GLU A 3 15.91 -6.60 -27.62
N SER A 4 14.70 -6.62 -28.14
CA SER A 4 13.62 -5.75 -27.68
C SER A 4 13.34 -6.15 -26.24
N ARG A 5 14.06 -5.54 -25.28
CA ARG A 5 13.80 -5.67 -23.86
C ARG A 5 12.32 -5.42 -23.66
N ARG A 6 11.57 -6.46 -23.26
CA ARG A 6 10.15 -6.31 -22.96
C ARG A 6 10.02 -5.17 -21.95
N PRO A 7 9.05 -4.26 -22.15
CA PRO A 7 8.83 -3.20 -21.18
C PRO A 7 8.59 -3.83 -19.81
N HIS A 8 9.23 -3.29 -18.78
CA HIS A 8 8.99 -3.68 -17.41
C HIS A 8 7.50 -3.43 -17.10
N GLY A 9 6.87 -4.38 -16.40
CA GLY A 9 5.48 -4.30 -16.00
C GLY A 9 5.23 -3.12 -15.06
N ARG A 10 3.97 -2.71 -14.98
CA ARG A 10 3.50 -1.59 -14.19
C ARG A 10 2.85 -2.05 -12.90
N LEU A 11 3.26 -1.45 -11.80
CA LEU A 11 2.66 -1.69 -10.49
C LEU A 11 1.58 -0.64 -10.19
N HIS A 12 0.36 -1.10 -9.96
CA HIS A 12 -0.75 -0.32 -9.46
C HIS A 12 -1.09 -0.76 -8.03
N VAL A 13 -0.94 0.14 -7.06
CA VAL A 13 -1.15 -0.14 -5.64
C VAL A 13 -2.46 0.49 -5.15
N LEU A 14 -3.36 -0.34 -4.63
CA LEU A 14 -4.54 0.07 -3.88
C LEU A 14 -4.18 0.18 -2.40
N LEU A 15 -3.98 1.41 -1.93
CA LEU A 15 -3.64 1.74 -0.56
C LEU A 15 -4.91 1.91 0.29
N GLY A 16 -4.93 1.39 1.51
CA GLY A 16 -6.02 1.63 2.45
C GLY A 16 -5.53 2.07 3.83
N ALA A 17 -6.34 2.88 4.51
CA ALA A 17 -6.05 3.32 5.86
C ALA A 17 -6.11 2.18 6.90
N ALA A 18 -6.96 1.18 6.66
CA ALA A 18 -7.20 0.08 7.58
C ALA A 18 -7.75 -1.18 6.87
N PRO A 19 -7.67 -2.36 7.49
CA PRO A 19 -8.38 -3.55 7.02
C PRO A 19 -9.90 -3.30 6.93
N GLY A 20 -10.55 -3.83 5.89
CA GLY A 20 -12.00 -3.73 5.71
C GLY A 20 -12.51 -2.48 4.98
N VAL A 21 -11.63 -1.57 4.55
CA VAL A 21 -12.02 -0.42 3.71
C VAL A 21 -12.55 -0.85 2.32
N GLY A 22 -12.14 -2.03 1.84
CA GLY A 22 -12.65 -2.60 0.58
C GLY A 22 -11.60 -2.78 -0.52
N LYS A 23 -10.30 -2.68 -0.20
CA LYS A 23 -9.21 -2.79 -1.19
C LYS A 23 -9.32 -4.02 -2.10
N THR A 24 -9.59 -5.19 -1.53
CA THR A 24 -9.76 -6.44 -2.30
C THR A 24 -10.93 -6.37 -3.29
N VAL A 25 -12.03 -5.72 -2.90
CA VAL A 25 -13.19 -5.51 -3.81
C VAL A 25 -12.81 -4.54 -4.92
N ALA A 26 -12.18 -3.41 -4.57
CA ALA A 26 -11.68 -2.44 -5.55
C ALA A 26 -10.67 -3.06 -6.53
N MET A 27 -9.80 -3.95 -6.05
CA MET A 27 -8.85 -4.69 -6.90
C MET A 27 -9.57 -5.58 -7.92
N LEU A 28 -10.60 -6.30 -7.49
CA LEU A 28 -11.39 -7.16 -8.38
C LEU A 28 -12.24 -6.34 -9.36
N GLU A 29 -12.80 -5.21 -8.93
CA GLU A 29 -13.50 -4.27 -9.81
C GLU A 29 -12.57 -3.68 -10.87
N GLU A 30 -11.35 -3.29 -10.49
CA GLU A 30 -10.34 -2.81 -11.42
C GLU A 30 -9.92 -3.91 -12.41
N GLY A 31 -9.71 -5.14 -11.93
CA GLY A 31 -9.43 -6.29 -12.78
C GLY A 31 -10.52 -6.55 -13.81
N ARG A 32 -11.80 -6.48 -13.41
CA ARG A 32 -12.93 -6.57 -14.35
C ARG A 32 -12.93 -5.45 -15.36
N ARG A 33 -12.71 -4.21 -14.91
CA ARG A 33 -12.66 -3.04 -15.79
C ARG A 33 -11.59 -3.21 -16.86
N LEU A 34 -10.40 -3.69 -16.50
CA LEU A 34 -9.31 -3.97 -17.43
C LEU A 34 -9.66 -5.10 -18.41
N ARG A 35 -10.25 -6.20 -17.91
CA ARG A 35 -10.75 -7.29 -18.77
C ARG A 35 -11.81 -6.80 -19.76
N ASP A 36 -12.76 -5.99 -19.31
CA ASP A 36 -13.84 -5.45 -20.16
C ASP A 36 -13.30 -4.47 -21.22
N LEU A 37 -12.11 -3.87 -20.99
CA LEU A 37 -11.35 -3.11 -21.97
C LEU A 37 -10.49 -3.97 -22.92
N GLY A 38 -10.50 -5.29 -22.73
CA GLY A 38 -9.83 -6.26 -23.59
C GLY A 38 -8.48 -6.76 -23.07
N SER A 39 -8.06 -6.35 -21.87
CA SER A 39 -6.82 -6.87 -21.27
C SER A 39 -6.98 -8.30 -20.77
N ASP A 40 -5.88 -9.04 -20.81
CA ASP A 40 -5.81 -10.40 -20.31
C ASP A 40 -5.47 -10.42 -18.81
N VAL A 41 -6.47 -10.70 -17.97
CA VAL A 41 -6.40 -10.51 -16.50
C VAL A 41 -6.58 -11.83 -15.76
N VAL A 42 -5.70 -12.11 -14.81
CA VAL A 42 -5.82 -13.24 -13.88
C VAL A 42 -5.77 -12.80 -12.42
N VAL A 43 -6.54 -13.49 -11.58
CA VAL A 43 -6.41 -13.44 -10.12
C VAL A 43 -5.29 -14.40 -9.72
N ALA A 44 -4.11 -13.85 -9.48
CA ALA A 44 -2.93 -14.63 -9.11
C ALA A 44 -2.94 -14.99 -7.61
N LEU A 45 -3.42 -14.07 -6.77
CA LEU A 45 -3.66 -14.34 -5.36
C LEU A 45 -4.75 -13.43 -4.80
N LEU A 46 -5.66 -14.00 -4.00
CA LEU A 46 -6.75 -13.26 -3.37
C LEU A 46 -6.93 -13.62 -1.90
N GLU A 47 -6.67 -12.71 -0.98
CA GLU A 47 -6.88 -13.04 0.42
C GLU A 47 -8.34 -12.86 0.84
N THR A 48 -9.02 -13.99 1.05
CA THR A 48 -10.45 -13.98 1.38
C THR A 48 -10.70 -13.78 2.87
N HIS A 49 -9.67 -13.96 3.72
CA HIS A 49 -9.76 -13.90 5.18
C HIS A 49 -10.95 -14.67 5.78
N GLY A 50 -11.36 -15.77 5.14
CA GLY A 50 -12.52 -16.58 5.54
C GLY A 50 -13.89 -15.97 5.23
N ARG A 51 -13.97 -14.93 4.38
CA ARG A 51 -15.23 -14.33 3.94
C ARG A 51 -15.83 -15.12 2.77
N SER A 52 -17.06 -15.61 2.95
CA SER A 52 -17.86 -16.22 1.87
C SER A 52 -18.21 -15.22 0.77
N ALA A 53 -18.34 -13.94 1.10
CA ALA A 53 -18.75 -12.88 0.18
C ALA A 53 -17.72 -12.59 -0.93
N THR A 54 -16.43 -12.87 -0.71
CA THR A 54 -15.38 -12.60 -1.72
C THR A 54 -15.30 -13.68 -2.79
N ALA A 55 -15.72 -14.92 -2.50
CA ALA A 55 -15.69 -16.02 -3.47
C ALA A 55 -16.67 -15.79 -4.65
N ALA A 56 -17.85 -15.21 -4.37
CA ALA A 56 -18.79 -14.83 -5.43
C ALA A 56 -18.27 -13.67 -6.29
N ALA A 57 -17.44 -12.79 -5.70
CA ALA A 57 -16.80 -11.68 -6.39
C ALA A 57 -15.60 -12.10 -7.26
N VAL A 58 -15.31 -13.39 -7.41
CA VAL A 58 -14.25 -13.91 -8.30
C VAL A 58 -14.82 -14.64 -9.51
N ALA A 59 -16.13 -14.95 -9.52
CA ALA A 59 -16.72 -15.94 -10.42
C ALA A 59 -16.53 -15.67 -11.92
N ASP A 60 -16.15 -14.46 -12.31
CA ASP A 60 -15.98 -14.02 -13.69
C ASP A 60 -14.52 -13.75 -14.11
N LEU A 61 -13.54 -13.88 -13.21
CA LEU A 61 -12.12 -13.75 -13.52
C LEU A 61 -11.41 -15.11 -13.47
N GLU A 62 -10.45 -15.34 -14.37
CA GLU A 62 -9.58 -16.52 -14.31
C GLU A 62 -8.75 -16.47 -13.02
N VAL A 63 -8.63 -17.59 -12.31
CA VAL A 63 -7.88 -17.70 -11.05
C VAL A 63 -6.76 -18.70 -11.23
N VAL A 64 -5.53 -18.28 -10.91
CA VAL A 64 -4.38 -19.18 -10.86
C VAL A 64 -4.44 -19.98 -9.57
N GLU A 65 -4.24 -21.30 -9.67
CA GLU A 65 -4.21 -22.16 -8.49
C GLU A 65 -3.03 -21.78 -7.59
N ARG A 66 -3.28 -21.73 -6.28
CA ARG A 66 -2.25 -21.35 -5.32
C ARG A 66 -1.31 -22.50 -5.03
N ARG A 67 -0.05 -22.15 -4.77
CA ARG A 67 0.94 -23.11 -4.29
C ARG A 67 0.64 -23.47 -2.84
N SER A 68 0.65 -24.77 -2.53
CA SER A 68 0.55 -25.27 -1.15
C SER A 68 1.93 -25.53 -0.56
N VAL A 69 2.19 -25.02 0.64
CA VAL A 69 3.45 -25.17 1.38
C VAL A 69 3.17 -25.75 2.75
N THR A 70 3.69 -26.94 3.04
CA THR A 70 3.54 -27.57 4.37
C THR A 70 4.70 -27.18 5.27
N HIS A 71 4.41 -26.44 6.35
CA HIS A 71 5.39 -26.05 7.35
C HIS A 71 4.93 -26.48 8.75
N ARG A 72 5.74 -27.29 9.44
CA ARG A 72 5.46 -27.79 10.82
C ARG A 72 4.07 -28.42 10.98
N GLY A 73 3.59 -29.13 9.95
CA GLY A 73 2.28 -29.79 9.96
C GLY A 73 1.08 -28.89 9.63
N VAL A 74 1.31 -27.60 9.36
CA VAL A 74 0.29 -26.66 8.85
C VAL A 74 0.48 -26.50 7.35
N THR A 75 -0.61 -26.63 6.58
CA THR A 75 -0.60 -26.32 5.14
C THR A 75 -0.91 -24.84 4.98
N LEU A 76 0.05 -24.10 4.43
CA LEU A 76 -0.08 -22.70 4.06
C LEU A 76 -0.29 -22.62 2.55
N SER A 77 -0.96 -21.57 2.09
CA SER A 77 -1.24 -21.35 0.67
C SER A 77 -0.64 -20.01 0.25
N GLU A 78 0.12 -20.01 -0.84
CA GLU A 78 0.89 -18.86 -1.32
C GLU A 78 0.67 -18.62 -2.81
N LEU A 79 1.12 -17.44 -3.27
CA LEU A 79 1.19 -17.11 -4.69
C LEU A 79 2.07 -18.14 -5.43
N ASP A 80 1.56 -18.70 -6.52
CA ASP A 80 2.35 -19.52 -7.44
C ASP A 80 2.93 -18.65 -8.56
N VAL A 81 4.08 -18.04 -8.29
CA VAL A 81 4.77 -17.13 -9.23
C VAL A 81 5.09 -17.84 -10.55
N GLU A 82 5.56 -19.09 -10.48
CA GLU A 82 5.94 -19.85 -11.67
C GLU A 82 4.72 -20.15 -12.55
N ALA A 83 3.58 -20.52 -11.95
CA ALA A 83 2.35 -20.72 -12.69
C ALA A 83 1.88 -19.43 -13.37
N VAL A 84 1.97 -18.26 -12.71
CA VAL A 84 1.62 -16.97 -13.31
C VAL A 84 2.57 -16.63 -14.47
N LEU A 85 3.88 -16.86 -14.29
CA LEU A 85 4.90 -16.62 -15.32
C LEU A 85 4.75 -17.54 -16.54
N GLU A 86 4.34 -18.78 -16.33
CA GLU A 86 4.04 -19.74 -17.41
C GLU A 86 2.77 -19.32 -18.16
N ARG A 87 1.75 -18.86 -17.42
CA ARG A 87 0.48 -18.37 -17.98
C ARG A 87 0.70 -17.08 -18.81
N ARG A 88 1.60 -16.18 -18.39
CA ARG A 88 1.89 -14.89 -19.07
C ARG A 88 0.65 -14.00 -19.32
N PRO A 89 -0.13 -13.67 -18.29
CA PRO A 89 -1.19 -12.67 -18.42
C PRO A 89 -0.62 -11.28 -18.73
N GLU A 90 -1.46 -10.38 -19.25
CA GLU A 90 -1.10 -8.95 -19.30
C GLU A 90 -1.15 -8.33 -17.89
N VAL A 91 -2.12 -8.73 -17.08
CA VAL A 91 -2.34 -8.21 -15.72
C VAL A 91 -2.56 -9.34 -14.71
N ALA A 92 -1.84 -9.28 -13.58
CA ALA A 92 -2.03 -10.15 -12.42
C ALA A 92 -2.57 -9.37 -11.22
N LEU A 93 -3.65 -9.87 -10.59
CA LEU A 93 -4.17 -9.33 -9.34
C LEU A 93 -3.56 -10.11 -8.16
N VAL A 94 -2.86 -9.40 -7.26
CA VAL A 94 -2.13 -10.00 -6.13
C VAL A 94 -2.50 -9.28 -4.84
N ASP A 95 -3.19 -9.93 -3.92
CA ASP A 95 -3.55 -9.30 -2.65
C ASP A 95 -2.38 -9.31 -1.61
N GLU A 96 -2.44 -8.37 -0.68
CA GLU A 96 -1.53 -8.20 0.47
C GLU A 96 -0.03 -8.08 0.15
N LEU A 97 0.38 -6.97 -0.46
CA LEU A 97 1.78 -6.70 -0.86
C LEU A 97 2.82 -6.87 0.27
N ALA A 98 2.43 -6.59 1.51
CA ALA A 98 3.32 -6.62 2.68
C ALA A 98 3.49 -8.00 3.33
N HIS A 99 2.76 -9.00 2.84
CA HIS A 99 2.76 -10.36 3.40
C HIS A 99 4.17 -10.95 3.47
N THR A 100 4.44 -11.67 4.55
CA THR A 100 5.66 -12.48 4.70
C THR A 100 5.37 -13.89 4.25
N ASN A 101 6.05 -14.32 3.19
CA ASN A 101 5.81 -15.62 2.58
C ASN A 101 6.09 -16.77 3.55
N ALA A 102 5.41 -17.89 3.34
CA ALA A 102 5.58 -19.11 4.12
C ALA A 102 7.06 -19.50 4.27
N PRO A 103 7.51 -19.97 5.46
CA PRO A 103 8.90 -20.36 5.66
C PRO A 103 9.33 -21.47 4.68
N GLY A 104 10.45 -21.27 3.99
CA GLY A 104 10.94 -22.16 2.95
C GLY A 104 10.52 -21.76 1.53
N SER A 105 9.78 -20.65 1.37
CA SER A 105 9.59 -19.99 0.08
C SER A 105 10.92 -19.45 -0.45
N GLU A 106 11.03 -19.33 -1.77
CA GLU A 106 12.25 -18.83 -2.42
C GLU A 106 12.55 -17.37 -2.08
N ARG A 107 11.49 -16.58 -1.83
CA ARG A 107 11.56 -15.17 -1.45
C ARG A 107 10.84 -14.96 -0.13
N GLU A 108 11.33 -14.04 0.69
CA GLU A 108 10.81 -13.81 2.03
C GLU A 108 9.52 -12.97 1.99
N LYS A 109 9.42 -12.07 1.03
CA LYS A 109 8.33 -11.08 0.96
C LYS A 109 7.56 -11.16 -0.35
N ARG A 110 6.25 -10.98 -0.27
CA ARG A 110 5.38 -10.97 -1.46
C ARG A 110 5.71 -9.84 -2.44
N HIS A 111 6.21 -8.70 -1.96
CA HIS A 111 6.67 -7.64 -2.86
C HIS A 111 7.88 -8.06 -3.73
N GLU A 112 8.65 -9.06 -3.32
CA GLU A 112 9.75 -9.63 -4.11
C GLU A 112 9.20 -10.56 -5.21
N ASP A 113 8.14 -11.32 -4.91
CA ASP A 113 7.42 -12.09 -5.93
C ASP A 113 6.77 -11.18 -6.97
N VAL A 114 6.12 -10.10 -6.52
CA VAL A 114 5.54 -9.08 -7.39
C VAL A 114 6.60 -8.44 -8.28
N ALA A 115 7.81 -8.18 -7.75
CA ALA A 115 8.92 -7.65 -8.56
C ALA A 115 9.28 -8.58 -9.73
N LEU A 116 9.30 -9.91 -9.53
CA LEU A 116 9.56 -10.88 -10.60
C LEU A 116 8.48 -10.87 -11.69
N LEU A 117 7.21 -10.73 -11.32
CA LEU A 117 6.12 -10.59 -12.30
C LEU A 117 6.29 -9.32 -13.14
N LEU A 118 6.63 -8.20 -12.50
CA LEU A 118 6.89 -6.94 -13.18
C LEU A 118 8.13 -7.03 -14.10
N GLU A 119 9.20 -7.69 -13.66
CA GLU A 119 10.40 -7.93 -14.48
C GLU A 119 10.10 -8.77 -15.73
N ALA A 120 9.13 -9.69 -15.65
CA ALA A 120 8.66 -10.47 -16.79
C ALA A 120 7.77 -9.68 -17.77
N GLY A 121 7.42 -8.44 -17.42
CA GLY A 121 6.56 -7.56 -18.21
C GLY A 121 5.06 -7.73 -17.92
N ILE A 122 4.70 -8.32 -16.79
CA ILE A 122 3.30 -8.49 -16.35
C ILE A 122 2.95 -7.29 -15.47
N ASP A 123 1.87 -6.59 -15.78
CA ASP A 123 1.34 -5.53 -14.92
C ASP A 123 0.72 -6.15 -13.66
N VAL A 124 0.90 -5.52 -12.50
CA VAL A 124 0.39 -6.05 -11.23
C VAL A 124 -0.50 -5.01 -10.56
N VAL A 125 -1.73 -5.41 -10.23
CA VAL A 125 -2.60 -4.66 -9.32
C VAL A 125 -2.57 -5.33 -7.96
N THR A 126 -2.20 -4.58 -6.93
CA THR A 126 -2.01 -5.12 -5.58
C THR A 126 -2.70 -4.28 -4.52
N THR A 127 -2.88 -4.84 -3.32
CA THR A 127 -3.37 -4.06 -2.17
C THR A 127 -2.39 -3.99 -1.01
N VAL A 128 -2.45 -2.89 -0.26
CA VAL A 128 -1.66 -2.71 0.96
C VAL A 128 -2.36 -1.76 1.93
N ASN A 129 -2.18 -1.94 3.24
CA ASN A 129 -2.61 -0.97 4.24
C ASN A 129 -1.45 -0.07 4.66
N ILE A 130 -1.76 1.18 5.02
CA ILE A 130 -0.78 2.19 5.49
C ILE A 130 0.07 1.69 6.67
N GLN A 131 -0.50 0.83 7.51
CA GLN A 131 0.17 0.25 8.66
C GLN A 131 1.41 -0.59 8.32
N HIS A 132 1.50 -1.08 7.09
CA HIS A 132 2.60 -1.95 6.68
C HIS A 132 3.76 -1.17 6.06
N ILE A 133 3.63 0.14 5.86
CA ILE A 133 4.72 0.94 5.33
C ILE A 133 5.79 1.08 6.41
N THR A 134 7.02 0.67 6.07
CA THR A 134 8.12 0.55 7.03
C THR A 134 8.38 1.85 7.79
N SER A 135 8.40 2.99 7.10
CA SER A 135 8.61 4.30 7.74
C SER A 135 7.51 4.71 8.73
N LEU A 136 6.31 4.13 8.61
CA LEU A 136 5.13 4.53 9.38
C LEU A 136 4.88 3.63 10.60
N ASN A 137 5.57 2.50 10.72
CA ASN A 137 5.39 1.53 11.81
C ASN A 137 5.36 2.16 13.20
N GLY A 138 6.32 3.05 13.51
CA GLY A 138 6.41 3.68 14.83
C GLY A 138 5.21 4.59 15.13
N VAL A 139 4.73 5.33 14.14
CA VAL A 139 3.54 6.20 14.29
C VAL A 139 2.28 5.34 14.43
N VAL A 140 2.17 4.28 13.63
CA VAL A 140 1.04 3.34 13.66
C VAL A 140 0.96 2.60 14.99
N GLU A 141 2.10 2.17 15.55
CA GLU A 141 2.16 1.54 16.87
C GLU A 141 1.73 2.52 17.97
N GLN A 142 2.12 3.80 17.89
CA GLN A 142 1.64 4.82 18.84
C GLN A 142 0.13 5.05 18.76
N ILE A 143 -0.45 4.99 17.56
CA ILE A 143 -1.90 5.15 17.34
C ILE A 143 -2.67 3.92 17.82
N THR A 144 -2.20 2.72 17.46
CA THR A 144 -2.98 1.49 17.59
C THR A 144 -2.61 0.65 18.81
N GLY A 145 -1.42 0.85 19.38
CA GLY A 145 -0.82 0.00 20.40
C GLY A 145 -0.36 -1.37 19.88
N VAL A 146 -0.37 -1.59 18.57
CA VAL A 146 -0.06 -2.88 17.95
C VAL A 146 1.20 -2.77 17.09
N THR A 147 2.21 -3.57 17.45
CA THR A 147 3.43 -3.72 16.67
C THR A 147 3.14 -4.45 15.35
N GLN A 148 3.51 -3.84 14.23
CA GLN A 148 3.35 -4.42 12.90
C GLN A 148 4.57 -5.30 12.57
N ARG A 149 4.33 -6.57 12.27
CA ARG A 149 5.39 -7.55 11.94
C ARG A 149 5.64 -7.67 10.45
N GLU A 150 4.59 -7.47 9.67
CA GLU A 150 4.62 -7.52 8.22
C GLU A 150 4.74 -6.11 7.69
N THR A 151 5.78 -5.88 6.91
CA THR A 151 6.17 -4.55 6.44
C THR A 151 6.60 -4.62 4.99
N VAL A 152 6.40 -3.51 4.29
CA VAL A 152 6.89 -3.26 2.94
C VAL A 152 7.74 -1.98 2.95
N PRO A 153 8.90 -1.95 2.29
CA PRO A 153 9.69 -0.73 2.17
C PRO A 153 8.95 0.36 1.41
N ASP A 154 9.06 1.60 1.84
CA ASP A 154 8.45 2.76 1.16
C ASP A 154 8.78 2.80 -0.32
N ALA A 155 10.05 2.52 -0.69
CA ALA A 155 10.52 2.53 -2.06
C ALA A 155 9.66 1.67 -3.02
N VAL A 156 9.18 0.51 -2.57
CA VAL A 156 8.31 -0.37 -3.38
C VAL A 156 7.03 0.36 -3.80
N LEU A 157 6.44 1.18 -2.92
CA LEU A 157 5.24 1.92 -3.23
C LEU A 157 5.54 3.20 -4.01
N ARG A 158 6.68 3.86 -3.74
CA ARG A 158 7.09 5.08 -4.45
C ARG A 158 7.54 4.81 -5.89
N ASP A 159 8.08 3.63 -6.14
CA ASP A 159 8.43 3.15 -7.47
C ASP A 159 7.21 2.61 -8.25
N ALA A 160 6.04 2.53 -7.60
CA ALA A 160 4.81 2.12 -8.27
C ALA A 160 4.40 3.15 -9.33
N HIS A 161 3.80 2.67 -10.40
CA HIS A 161 3.32 3.54 -11.48
C HIS A 161 2.10 4.34 -11.05
N GLN A 162 1.29 3.76 -10.16
CA GLN A 162 0.11 4.40 -9.61
C GLN A 162 -0.11 3.90 -8.18
N VAL A 163 -0.44 4.83 -7.28
CA VAL A 163 -0.94 4.53 -5.94
C VAL A 163 -2.29 5.21 -5.77
N GLU A 164 -3.33 4.44 -5.52
CA GLU A 164 -4.71 4.92 -5.34
C GLU A 164 -5.19 4.62 -3.91
N LEU A 165 -5.79 5.62 -3.25
CA LEU A 165 -6.36 5.44 -1.92
C LEU A 165 -7.80 4.94 -1.99
N VAL A 166 -8.02 3.75 -1.43
CA VAL A 166 -9.35 3.21 -1.15
C VAL A 166 -9.81 3.70 0.22
N ASP A 167 -10.56 4.80 0.20
CA ASP A 167 -11.00 5.50 1.41
C ASP A 167 -12.44 5.16 1.80
N VAL A 168 -12.67 5.01 3.11
CA VAL A 168 -14.00 4.84 3.71
C VAL A 168 -14.06 5.63 5.01
N ALA A 169 -15.20 6.28 5.25
CA ALA A 169 -15.42 7.00 6.49
C ALA A 169 -15.24 6.06 7.71
N PRO A 170 -14.49 6.46 8.76
CA PRO A 170 -14.26 5.63 9.93
C PRO A 170 -15.53 5.02 10.56
N GLN A 171 -16.63 5.79 10.62
CA GLN A 171 -17.92 5.33 11.13
C GLN A 171 -18.53 4.23 10.25
N THR A 172 -18.36 4.32 8.94
CA THR A 172 -18.82 3.29 7.99
C THR A 172 -18.02 2.01 8.18
N LEU A 173 -16.71 2.10 8.39
CA LEU A 173 -15.88 0.93 8.67
C LEU A 173 -16.26 0.26 10.00
N GLN A 174 -16.53 1.04 11.06
CA GLN A 174 -17.05 0.49 12.31
C GLN A 174 -18.41 -0.21 12.12
N GLY A 175 -19.31 0.36 11.31
CA GLY A 175 -20.58 -0.27 10.97
C GLY A 175 -20.41 -1.60 10.23
N ARG A 176 -19.46 -1.69 9.29
CA ARG A 176 -19.12 -2.96 8.63
C ARG A 176 -18.57 -4.00 9.61
N LEU A 177 -17.78 -3.55 10.58
CA LEU A 177 -17.22 -4.41 11.62
C LEU A 177 -18.31 -4.98 12.54
N SER A 178 -19.24 -4.13 12.99
CA SER A 178 -20.34 -4.54 13.87
C SER A 178 -21.32 -5.50 13.19
N GLN A 179 -21.40 -5.45 11.86
CA GLN A 179 -22.17 -6.40 11.04
C GLN A 179 -21.42 -7.71 10.77
N GLY A 180 -20.19 -7.88 11.27
CA GLY A 180 -19.38 -9.08 11.04
C GLY A 180 -18.81 -9.20 9.62
N LEU A 181 -18.80 -8.13 8.83
CA LEU A 181 -18.32 -8.15 7.44
C LEU A 181 -16.79 -8.14 7.35
N VAL A 182 -16.10 -7.78 8.44
CA VAL A 182 -14.65 -7.59 8.45
C VAL A 182 -13.92 -8.64 9.30
N TYR A 183 -14.46 -9.01 10.48
CA TYR A 183 -13.98 -10.11 11.33
C TYR A 183 -15.11 -11.06 11.72
N PRO A 184 -14.79 -12.31 12.10
CA PRO A 184 -15.72 -13.20 12.78
C PRO A 184 -16.33 -12.52 14.02
N ALA A 185 -17.62 -12.74 14.26
CA ALA A 185 -18.40 -12.10 15.32
C ALA A 185 -17.71 -12.15 16.70
N GLU A 186 -17.07 -13.27 17.02
CA GLU A 186 -16.36 -13.50 18.29
C GLU A 186 -15.19 -12.53 18.55
N ARG A 187 -14.62 -11.93 17.49
CA ARG A 187 -13.48 -11.00 17.59
C ARG A 187 -13.88 -9.54 17.42
N VAL A 188 -15.15 -9.25 17.12
CA VAL A 188 -15.64 -7.90 16.79
C VAL A 188 -15.47 -6.96 17.97
N ASP A 189 -15.92 -7.33 19.16
CA ASP A 189 -15.88 -6.44 20.34
C ASP A 189 -14.44 -6.11 20.76
N ALA A 190 -13.55 -7.10 20.71
CA ALA A 190 -12.13 -6.91 20.99
C ALA A 190 -11.44 -6.04 19.93
N ALA A 191 -11.82 -6.19 18.65
CA ALA A 191 -11.29 -5.38 17.56
C ALA A 191 -11.78 -3.92 17.65
N LEU A 192 -13.08 -3.70 17.89
CA LEU A 192 -13.69 -2.38 18.11
C LEU A 192 -13.08 -1.65 19.31
N SER A 193 -12.80 -2.40 20.37
CA SER A 193 -12.24 -1.85 21.61
C SER A 193 -10.74 -1.59 21.53
N ASN A 194 -10.05 -1.95 20.45
CA ASN A 194 -8.60 -1.74 20.29
C ASN A 194 -8.30 -1.02 18.98
N TYR A 195 -7.92 -1.77 17.93
CA TYR A 195 -7.49 -1.21 16.66
C TYR A 195 -8.57 -0.36 15.98
N PHE A 196 -9.83 -0.77 16.02
CA PHE A 196 -10.95 -0.15 15.29
C PHE A 196 -11.70 0.92 16.09
N ARG A 197 -11.05 1.54 17.07
CA ARG A 197 -11.58 2.74 17.72
C ARG A 197 -11.67 3.87 16.71
N LEU A 198 -12.71 4.71 16.82
CA LEU A 198 -12.96 5.82 15.90
C LEU A 198 -11.74 6.76 15.81
N GLY A 199 -11.09 7.05 16.93
CA GLY A 199 -9.87 7.88 16.97
C GLY A 199 -8.72 7.26 16.17
N ASN A 200 -8.48 5.96 16.33
CA ASN A 200 -7.42 5.24 15.62
C ASN A 200 -7.68 5.22 14.12
N LEU A 201 -8.90 4.88 13.70
CA LEU A 201 -9.28 4.85 12.28
C LEU A 201 -9.20 6.25 11.64
N THR A 202 -9.56 7.30 12.38
CA THR A 202 -9.43 8.68 11.92
C THR A 202 -7.95 9.06 11.73
N ALA A 203 -7.10 8.73 12.70
CA ALA A 203 -5.67 9.01 12.62
C ALA A 203 -4.98 8.22 11.50
N LEU A 204 -5.33 6.95 11.30
CA LEU A 204 -4.80 6.13 10.20
C LEU A 204 -5.25 6.65 8.83
N ARG A 205 -6.48 7.14 8.72
CA ARG A 205 -7.00 7.79 7.50
C ARG A 205 -6.26 9.08 7.19
N GLU A 206 -6.06 9.93 8.19
CA GLU A 206 -5.24 11.14 8.06
C GLU A 206 -3.81 10.80 7.63
N LEU A 207 -3.20 9.80 8.27
CA LEU A 207 -1.86 9.34 7.92
C LEU A 207 -1.78 8.84 6.47
N ALA A 208 -2.77 8.09 6.00
CA ALA A 208 -2.83 7.62 4.62
C ALA A 208 -2.96 8.78 3.61
N LEU A 209 -3.80 9.78 3.90
CA LEU A 209 -3.96 10.97 3.06
C LEU A 209 -2.67 11.81 3.01
N LEU A 210 -2.01 12.00 4.14
CA LEU A 210 -0.74 12.73 4.22
C LEU A 210 0.38 12.01 3.47
N TRP A 211 0.47 10.69 3.62
CA TRP A 211 1.47 9.89 2.90
C TRP A 211 1.23 9.94 1.38
N LEU A 212 -0.02 9.82 0.93
CA LEU A 212 -0.35 9.92 -0.49
C LEU A 212 -0.05 11.32 -1.04
N ALA A 213 -0.35 12.37 -0.28
CA ALA A 213 -0.04 13.74 -0.67
C ALA A 213 1.48 13.95 -0.83
N ASP A 214 2.29 13.40 0.08
CA ASP A 214 3.75 13.44 -0.02
C ASP A 214 4.26 12.67 -1.25
N GLU A 215 3.64 11.54 -1.58
CA GLU A 215 4.02 10.77 -2.76
C GLU A 215 3.73 11.53 -4.06
N VAL A 216 2.53 12.09 -4.22
CA VAL A 216 2.19 12.94 -5.37
C VAL A 216 3.18 14.10 -5.50
N ASP A 217 3.58 14.70 -4.38
CA ASP A 217 4.56 15.77 -4.33
C ASP A 217 5.96 15.32 -4.80
N SER A 218 6.35 14.09 -4.46
CA SER A 218 7.59 13.44 -4.88
C SER A 218 7.58 13.15 -6.39
N SER A 219 6.54 12.49 -6.90
CA SER A 219 6.45 12.14 -8.32
C SER A 219 6.43 13.40 -9.21
N LEU A 220 5.79 14.49 -8.75
CA LEU A 220 5.82 15.79 -9.43
C LEU A 220 7.22 16.42 -9.46
N ARG A 221 8.04 16.25 -8.42
CA ARG A 221 9.43 16.73 -8.40
C ARG A 221 10.29 15.94 -9.39
N SER A 222 10.21 14.62 -9.36
CA SER A 222 10.94 13.74 -10.30
C SER A 222 10.56 14.04 -11.75
N TYR A 223 9.28 14.26 -12.04
CA TYR A 223 8.82 14.66 -13.38
C TYR A 223 9.42 16.01 -13.82
N ARG A 224 9.44 17.01 -12.92
CA ARG A 224 10.02 18.34 -13.21
C ARG A 224 11.52 18.26 -13.47
N GLU A 225 12.25 17.47 -12.70
CA GLU A 225 13.69 17.25 -12.88
C GLU A 225 13.97 16.58 -14.22
N ALA A 226 13.23 15.52 -14.55
CA ALA A 226 13.37 14.82 -15.83
C ALA A 226 13.03 15.68 -17.04
N HIS A 227 12.08 16.62 -16.91
CA HIS A 227 11.60 17.46 -18.01
C HIS A 227 12.13 18.91 -17.98
N SER A 228 13.04 19.24 -17.05
CA SER A 228 13.63 20.58 -16.90
C SER A 228 12.60 21.73 -16.83
N ILE A 229 11.44 21.50 -16.20
CA ILE A 229 10.35 22.48 -16.13
C ILE A 229 10.60 23.43 -14.96
N SER A 230 10.93 24.70 -15.27
CA SER A 230 11.29 25.74 -14.29
C SER A 230 10.12 26.58 -13.77
N SER A 231 8.91 26.41 -14.30
CA SER A 231 7.75 27.22 -13.90
C SER A 231 7.14 26.73 -12.58
N THR A 232 7.22 27.54 -11.54
CA THR A 232 6.67 27.31 -10.21
C THR A 232 5.16 27.39 -10.23
N TRP A 233 4.48 26.24 -10.10
CA TRP A 233 3.09 26.23 -9.68
C TRP A 233 3.04 26.72 -8.23
N GLN A 234 2.49 27.93 -8.04
CA GLN A 234 2.41 28.64 -6.77
C GLN A 234 1.44 27.94 -5.80
N ALA A 235 1.98 27.13 -4.90
CA ALA A 235 1.32 26.72 -3.67
C ALA A 235 2.35 26.26 -2.62
N ARG A 236 3.38 27.09 -2.32
CA ARG A 236 4.32 26.79 -1.22
C ARG A 236 4.36 27.92 -0.21
N GLU A 237 4.00 27.60 1.02
CA GLU A 237 4.26 28.44 2.18
C GLU A 237 5.70 28.22 2.67
N ARG A 238 6.38 29.27 3.14
CA ARG A 238 7.76 29.22 3.64
C ARG A 238 7.77 29.40 5.15
N VAL A 239 8.47 28.51 5.88
CA VAL A 239 8.63 28.59 7.34
C VAL A 239 10.06 28.99 7.67
N VAL A 240 10.24 30.10 8.39
CA VAL A 240 11.53 30.58 8.87
C VAL A 240 11.56 30.51 10.40
N VAL A 241 12.62 29.95 10.98
CA VAL A 241 12.82 29.84 12.43
C VAL A 241 14.00 30.72 12.83
N ALA A 242 13.74 31.80 13.55
CA ALA A 242 14.79 32.63 14.12
C ALA A 242 15.26 32.05 15.45
N ILE A 243 16.58 31.87 15.61
CA ILE A 243 17.21 31.38 16.84
C ILE A 243 18.21 32.42 17.38
N THR A 244 18.24 32.61 18.69
CA THR A 244 19.14 33.56 19.38
C THR A 244 20.38 32.89 19.97
N GLY A 245 20.59 31.60 19.71
CA GLY A 245 21.74 30.82 20.20
C GLY A 245 21.61 30.22 21.60
N GLY A 246 20.42 30.30 22.21
CA GLY A 246 20.15 29.68 23.53
C GLY A 246 19.93 28.15 23.48
N PRO A 247 19.89 27.48 24.65
CA PRO A 247 19.76 26.03 24.77
C PRO A 247 18.45 25.45 24.19
N GLU A 248 17.46 26.30 23.91
CA GLU A 248 16.16 25.93 23.34
C GLU A 248 16.15 25.88 21.80
N GLY A 249 17.25 26.28 21.14
CA GLY A 249 17.34 26.38 19.68
C GLY A 249 17.05 25.06 18.97
N GLU A 250 17.50 23.93 19.52
CA GLU A 250 17.25 22.61 18.94
C GLU A 250 15.76 22.23 18.98
N THR A 251 15.06 22.58 20.07
CA THR A 251 13.62 22.36 20.21
C THR A 251 12.82 23.21 19.21
N LEU A 252 13.22 24.47 19.03
CA LEU A 252 12.61 25.38 18.05
C LEU A 252 12.85 24.92 16.60
N LEU A 253 14.04 24.43 16.30
CA LEU A 253 14.37 23.84 14.99
C LEU A 253 13.54 22.57 14.73
N ARG A 254 13.45 21.65 15.69
CA ARG A 254 12.63 20.43 15.56
C ARG A 254 11.14 20.76 15.40
N ARG A 255 10.65 21.79 16.08
CA ARG A 255 9.24 22.23 15.96
C ARG A 255 8.99 22.92 14.63
N GLY A 256 9.88 23.80 14.18
CA GLY A 256 9.80 24.46 12.89
C GLY A 256 9.91 23.49 11.72
N ALA A 257 10.80 22.50 11.81
CA ALA A 257 10.88 21.39 10.85
C ALA A 257 9.58 20.58 10.79
N ARG A 258 8.94 20.32 11.95
CA ARG A 258 7.65 19.63 12.01
C ARG A 258 6.50 20.47 11.44
N ILE A 259 6.55 21.80 11.55
CA ILE A 259 5.56 22.71 10.94
C ILE A 259 5.80 22.80 9.44
N ALA A 260 7.05 22.95 8.98
CA ALA A 260 7.40 22.97 7.57
C ALA A 260 7.05 21.65 6.87
N ALA A 261 7.26 20.51 7.55
CA ALA A 261 6.85 19.19 7.07
C ALA A 261 5.33 19.01 6.97
N ARG A 262 4.53 19.84 7.66
CA ARG A 262 3.06 19.81 7.62
C ARG A 262 2.46 20.67 6.50
N THR A 263 3.24 21.53 5.84
CA THR A 263 2.70 22.61 4.97
C THR A 263 3.27 22.63 3.53
N ALA A 264 3.71 21.48 2.99
CA ALA A 264 4.28 21.30 1.65
C ALA A 264 5.80 21.58 1.50
N GLY A 265 6.48 20.67 0.80
CA GLY A 265 7.92 20.48 0.96
C GLY A 265 8.84 21.50 0.27
N VAL A 266 10.03 21.69 0.85
CA VAL A 266 11.36 21.65 0.19
C VAL A 266 12.46 21.99 1.20
N SER A 267 13.63 21.38 0.94
CA SER A 267 14.98 21.55 1.50
C SER A 267 15.25 22.73 2.44
N CYS A 268 15.87 22.43 3.58
CA CYS A 268 16.65 23.39 4.35
C CYS A 268 17.94 23.74 3.58
N SER A 269 18.10 25.00 3.19
CA SER A 269 19.41 25.57 2.87
C SER A 269 19.84 26.45 4.04
N PRO A 270 21.04 26.26 4.61
CA PRO A 270 21.55 27.17 5.63
C PRO A 270 21.94 28.48 4.94
N SER A 271 21.29 29.57 5.32
CA SER A 271 21.78 30.92 5.02
C SER A 271 22.87 31.27 6.04
N THR A 272 24.11 31.38 5.59
CA THR A 272 25.19 32.11 6.27
C THR A 272 24.90 33.61 6.33
#